data_AF-A0A258W3X9-F1
#
_entry.id   AF-A0A258W3X9-F1
#
_cell.length_a   1.000
_cell.length_b   1.000
_cell.length_c   1.000
_cell.angle_alpha   90.00
_cell.angle_beta   90.00
_cell.angle_gamma   90.00
#
_symmetry.space_group_name_H-M   'P 1'
#
loop_
_entity.id
_entity.type
_entity.pdbx_description
1 polymer ?
#
loop_
_entity_poly.entity_id
_entity_poly.type
_entity_poly.pdbx_seq_one_letter_code
_entity_poly.pdbx_strand_id
1 'polypeptide(L)'
;THFYRRGTAFRIPGMDVNGMDVLEVRQAAEVALEYVRAGNGPVLMELKTYRYRGHSMSDPAKYRSREEVQDMRDNHDPIEGAKAELLKRGVTEEKIKEIDKRIRQTVAESADFAETSPEPEMAELYTDVLVETY
;
A
#
# COMPACT_ATOMS: atom_id res chain seq x y z
N THR A 1 -1.02 13.40 14.36
CA THR A 1 0.32 13.10 14.92
C THR A 1 1.39 13.67 14.02
N HIS A 2 2.65 13.73 14.48
CA HIS A 2 3.80 14.16 13.67
C HIS A 2 4.92 13.12 13.80
N PHE A 3 4.66 11.90 13.34
CA PHE A 3 5.61 10.80 13.39
C PHE A 3 6.86 11.07 12.55
N TYR A 4 6.77 11.84 11.47
CA TYR A 4 7.93 12.23 10.66
C TYR A 4 9.03 12.94 11.48
N ARG A 5 8.69 13.57 12.63
CA ARG A 5 9.67 14.24 13.49
C ARG A 5 10.46 13.29 14.38
N ARG A 6 10.09 12.01 14.49
CA ARG A 6 10.76 11.05 15.38
C ARG A 6 12.20 10.75 14.97
N GLY A 7 12.56 11.02 13.71
CA GLY A 7 13.94 10.93 13.22
C GLY A 7 14.88 12.02 13.75
N THR A 8 14.35 13.14 14.25
CA THR A 8 15.13 14.34 14.59
C THR A 8 16.24 14.07 15.61
N ALA A 9 15.97 13.27 16.65
CA ALA A 9 16.96 12.92 17.67
C ALA A 9 18.16 12.13 17.10
N PHE A 10 17.97 11.49 15.95
CA PHE A 10 18.98 10.71 15.24
C PHE A 10 19.54 11.44 14.02
N ARG A 11 19.17 12.71 13.82
CA ARG A 11 19.50 13.51 12.62
C ARG A 11 19.00 12.87 11.32
N ILE A 12 17.91 12.11 11.42
CA ILE A 12 17.22 11.52 10.27
C ILE A 12 16.16 12.53 9.82
N PRO A 13 16.24 13.06 8.58
CA PRO A 13 15.22 13.97 8.05
C PRO A 13 13.86 13.29 7.95
N GLY A 14 12.79 14.09 8.11
CA GLY A 14 11.41 13.61 8.12
C GLY A 14 10.54 14.30 7.06
N MET A 15 9.62 13.56 6.46
CA MET A 15 8.65 14.05 5.46
C MET A 15 7.22 13.75 5.93
N ASP A 16 6.36 14.77 5.92
CA ASP A 16 4.91 14.64 6.12
C ASP A 16 4.25 14.56 4.75
N VAL A 17 3.57 13.45 4.45
CA VAL A 17 3.05 13.14 3.11
C VAL A 17 1.58 12.75 3.19
N ASN A 18 0.76 13.34 2.33
CA ASN A 18 -0.61 12.86 2.11
C ASN A 18 -0.57 11.48 1.45
N GLY A 19 -0.76 10.43 2.23
CA GLY A 19 -0.80 9.05 1.75
C GLY A 19 -2.04 8.71 0.92
N MET A 20 -2.99 9.65 0.79
CA MET A 20 -4.18 9.51 -0.07
C MET A 20 -4.01 10.19 -1.44
N ASP A 21 -2.85 10.76 -1.75
CA ASP A 21 -2.50 11.29 -3.07
C ASP A 21 -1.32 10.51 -3.67
N VAL A 22 -1.59 9.74 -4.73
CA VAL A 22 -0.57 8.90 -5.36
C VAL A 22 0.58 9.70 -5.99
N LEU A 23 0.31 10.92 -6.48
CA LEU A 23 1.33 11.76 -7.10
C LEU A 23 2.21 12.42 -6.03
N GLU A 24 1.62 12.87 -4.91
CA GLU A 24 2.38 13.39 -3.78
C GLU A 24 3.28 12.31 -3.17
N VAL A 25 2.75 11.09 -2.97
CA VAL A 25 3.53 9.94 -2.48
C VAL A 25 4.68 9.63 -3.43
N ARG A 26 4.43 9.60 -4.75
CA ARG A 26 5.49 9.35 -5.74
C ARG A 26 6.57 10.43 -5.68
N GLN A 27 6.19 11.70 -5.66
CA GLN A 27 7.15 12.81 -5.62
C GLN A 27 7.99 12.78 -4.34
N ALA A 28 7.36 12.55 -3.19
CA ALA A 28 8.06 12.41 -1.92
C ALA A 28 9.04 11.23 -1.93
N ALA A 29 8.63 10.10 -2.51
CA ALA A 29 9.51 8.94 -2.68
C ALA A 29 10.70 9.23 -3.61
N GLU A 30 10.50 9.95 -4.72
CA GLU A 30 11.59 10.35 -5.62
C GLU A 30 12.66 11.18 -4.88
N VAL A 31 12.24 12.18 -4.11
CA VAL A 31 13.14 13.01 -3.28
C VAL A 31 13.87 12.18 -2.22
N ALA A 32 13.15 11.32 -1.50
CA ALA A 32 13.74 10.47 -0.48
C ALA A 32 14.75 9.48 -1.07
N LEU A 33 14.43 8.89 -2.22
CA LEU A 33 15.32 7.95 -2.92
C LEU A 33 16.60 8.65 -3.40
N GLU A 34 16.50 9.84 -3.97
CA GLU A 34 17.66 10.62 -4.38
C GLU A 34 18.58 10.90 -3.19
N TYR A 35 18.02 11.38 -2.06
CA TYR A 35 18.76 11.65 -0.84
C TYR A 35 19.50 10.43 -0.30
N VAL A 36 18.79 9.29 -0.19
CA VAL A 36 19.35 8.04 0.34
C VAL A 36 20.42 7.48 -0.59
N ARG A 37 20.17 7.48 -1.91
CA ARG A 37 21.12 6.95 -2.91
C ARG A 37 22.38 7.81 -3.06
N ALA A 38 22.30 9.10 -2.76
CA ALA A 38 23.46 9.98 -2.68
C ALA A 38 24.33 9.72 -1.42
N GLY A 39 23.95 8.78 -0.54
CA GLY A 39 24.74 8.39 0.62
C GLY A 39 24.50 9.26 1.86
N ASN A 40 23.47 10.10 1.87
CA ASN A 40 23.19 11.04 2.96
C ASN A 40 22.50 10.38 4.18
N GLY A 41 22.33 9.06 4.17
CA GLY A 41 21.64 8.29 5.20
C GLY A 41 20.13 8.16 4.95
N PRO A 42 19.38 7.62 5.93
CA PRO A 42 17.95 7.33 5.78
C PRO A 42 17.07 8.58 5.84
N VAL A 43 15.81 8.43 5.43
CA VAL A 43 14.73 9.44 5.55
C VAL A 43 13.51 8.77 6.21
N LEU A 44 12.82 9.49 7.09
CA LEU A 44 11.57 9.04 7.71
C LEU A 44 10.37 9.68 7.00
N MET A 45 9.54 8.88 6.33
CA MET A 45 8.35 9.37 5.63
C MET A 45 7.07 8.93 6.36
N GLU A 46 6.25 9.89 6.82
CA GLU A 46 4.92 9.62 7.40
C GLU A 46 3.87 9.79 6.31
N LEU A 47 3.34 8.67 5.81
CA LEU A 47 2.21 8.67 4.86
C LEU A 47 0.90 8.65 5.64
N LYS A 48 0.18 9.76 5.62
CA LYS A 48 -1.14 9.86 6.25
C LYS A 48 -2.19 9.19 5.36
N THR A 49 -2.68 8.04 5.79
CA THR A 49 -3.65 7.23 5.04
C THR A 49 -4.79 6.75 5.95
N TYR A 50 -5.77 6.06 5.36
CA TYR A 50 -6.95 5.58 6.05
C TYR A 50 -7.24 4.10 5.76
N ARG A 51 -7.41 3.29 6.80
CA ARG A 51 -7.74 1.88 6.67
C ARG A 51 -9.25 1.69 6.61
N TYR A 52 -9.83 1.41 5.44
CA TYR A 52 -11.30 1.34 5.31
C TYR A 52 -11.96 0.17 6.03
N ARG A 53 -11.27 -0.96 6.22
CA ARG A 53 -11.82 -2.16 6.90
C ARG A 53 -11.39 -2.24 8.37
N GLY A 54 -11.86 -3.25 9.09
CA GLY A 54 -11.36 -3.61 10.41
C GLY A 54 -9.86 -3.88 10.41
N HIS A 55 -9.28 -4.01 11.60
CA HIS A 55 -7.85 -4.32 11.77
C HIS A 55 -7.46 -5.64 11.11
N SER A 56 -8.38 -6.60 11.13
CA SER A 56 -8.28 -7.90 10.50
C SER A 56 -9.66 -8.34 10.01
N MET A 57 -9.74 -9.52 9.41
CA MET A 57 -11.01 -10.14 9.03
C MET A 57 -11.95 -10.43 10.22
N SER A 58 -11.41 -10.53 11.44
CA SER A 58 -12.18 -10.79 12.66
C SER A 58 -12.56 -9.53 13.44
N ASP A 59 -12.03 -8.36 13.07
CA ASP A 59 -12.30 -7.09 13.75
C ASP A 59 -13.52 -6.37 13.16
N PRO A 60 -14.62 -6.21 13.91
CA PRO A 60 -15.82 -5.50 13.44
C PRO A 60 -15.68 -3.96 13.44
N ALA A 61 -14.54 -3.40 13.87
CA ALA A 61 -14.23 -1.96 13.81
C ALA A 61 -15.18 -1.05 14.61
N LYS A 62 -15.67 -1.49 15.78
CA LYS A 62 -16.66 -0.76 16.61
C LYS A 62 -16.15 0.53 17.27
N TYR A 63 -14.87 0.86 17.11
CA TYR A 63 -14.18 1.98 17.75
C TYR A 63 -14.12 3.26 16.90
N ARG A 64 -14.85 3.30 15.78
CA ARG A 64 -14.93 4.45 14.86
C ARG A 64 -16.33 4.52 14.23
N SER A 65 -16.72 5.70 13.77
CA SER A 65 -18.05 5.90 13.21
C SER A 65 -18.12 5.44 11.76
N ARG A 66 -19.32 5.14 11.26
CA ARG A 66 -19.52 4.79 9.85
C ARG A 66 -19.37 6.03 8.96
N GLU A 67 -19.78 7.17 9.50
CA GLU A 67 -19.75 8.48 8.86
C GLU A 67 -18.31 8.91 8.55
N GLU A 68 -17.38 8.75 9.50
CA GLU A 68 -15.95 9.05 9.31
C GLU A 68 -15.35 8.21 8.18
N VAL A 69 -15.65 6.90 8.17
CA VAL A 69 -15.12 5.98 7.15
C VAL A 69 -15.69 6.32 5.77
N GLN A 70 -16.97 6.68 5.71
CA GLN A 70 -17.66 7.01 4.46
C GLN A 70 -17.13 8.32 3.88
N ASP A 71 -16.97 9.36 4.70
CA ASP A 71 -16.39 10.64 4.29
C ASP A 71 -14.97 10.46 3.71
N MET A 72 -14.13 9.67 4.38
CA MET A 72 -12.79 9.33 3.89
C MET A 72 -12.77 8.53 2.59
N ARG A 73 -13.83 7.77 2.30
CA ARG A 73 -13.97 7.02 1.05
C ARG A 73 -14.49 7.90 -0.08
N ASP A 74 -15.47 8.76 0.21
CA ASP A 74 -16.12 9.55 -0.83
C ASP A 74 -15.26 10.75 -1.27
N ASN A 75 -14.52 11.35 -0.33
CA ASN A 75 -13.80 12.59 -0.58
C ASN A 75 -12.28 12.43 -0.70
N HIS A 76 -11.73 11.30 -0.26
CA HIS A 76 -10.29 11.12 -0.13
C HIS A 76 -9.76 9.79 -0.69
N ASP A 77 -10.57 8.96 -1.37
CA ASP A 77 -10.07 7.70 -1.91
C ASP A 77 -8.96 7.92 -2.97
N PRO A 78 -7.74 7.36 -2.76
CA PRO A 78 -6.61 7.58 -3.65
C PRO A 78 -6.81 6.99 -5.04
N ILE A 79 -7.64 5.95 -5.19
CA ILE A 79 -7.93 5.31 -6.46
C ILE A 79 -8.86 6.20 -7.28
N GLU A 80 -9.91 6.76 -6.66
CA GLU A 80 -10.80 7.71 -7.33
C GLU A 80 -10.07 9.01 -7.69
N GLY A 81 -9.19 9.50 -6.81
CA GLY A 81 -8.31 10.63 -7.10
C GLY A 81 -7.40 10.37 -8.29
N ALA A 82 -6.73 9.20 -8.33
CA ALA A 82 -5.87 8.80 -9.44
C ALA A 82 -6.66 8.63 -10.75
N LYS A 83 -7.86 8.03 -10.69
CA LYS A 83 -8.76 7.88 -11.84
C LYS A 83 -9.13 9.25 -12.41
N ALA A 84 -9.55 10.19 -11.57
CA ALA A 84 -9.89 11.55 -12.01
C ALA A 84 -8.70 12.24 -12.69
N GLU A 85 -7.49 12.07 -12.17
CA GLU A 85 -6.28 12.62 -12.76
C GLU A 85 -5.93 11.99 -14.13
N LEU A 86 -6.11 10.67 -14.27
CA LEU A 86 -5.92 9.98 -15.55
C LEU A 86 -6.91 10.46 -16.62
N LEU A 87 -8.18 10.63 -16.25
CA LEU A 87 -9.22 11.15 -17.15
C LEU A 87 -8.88 12.57 -17.63
N LYS A 88 -8.43 13.45 -16.72
CA LYS A 88 -7.97 14.82 -17.09
C LYS A 88 -6.82 14.81 -18.08
N ARG A 89 -5.95 13.78 -18.03
CA ARG A 89 -4.81 13.59 -18.95
C ARG A 89 -5.18 12.88 -20.25
N GLY A 90 -6.46 12.62 -20.50
CA GLY A 90 -6.97 12.04 -21.74
C GLY A 90 -6.97 10.51 -21.78
N VAL A 91 -6.74 9.83 -20.65
CA VAL A 91 -6.99 8.38 -20.57
C VAL A 91 -8.50 8.16 -20.59
N THR A 92 -8.98 7.25 -21.43
CA THR A 92 -10.42 7.00 -21.54
C THR A 92 -10.94 6.10 -20.42
N GLU A 93 -12.22 6.22 -20.10
CA GLU A 93 -12.85 5.37 -19.09
C GLU A 93 -12.86 3.90 -19.51
N GLU A 94 -12.96 3.62 -20.82
CA GLU A 94 -12.84 2.27 -21.37
C GLU A 94 -11.48 1.66 -21.05
N LYS A 95 -10.40 2.46 -21.15
CA LYS A 95 -9.06 1.96 -20.85
C LYS A 95 -8.89 1.63 -19.37
N ILE A 96 -9.48 2.43 -18.49
CA ILE A 96 -9.48 2.18 -17.05
C ILE A 96 -10.26 0.90 -16.74
N LYS A 97 -11.45 0.71 -17.33
CA LYS A 97 -12.25 -0.52 -17.20
C LYS A 97 -11.52 -1.76 -17.73
N GLU A 98 -10.75 -1.63 -18.80
CA GLU A 98 -9.90 -2.71 -19.33
C GLU A 98 -8.83 -3.13 -18.30
N ILE A 99 -8.18 -2.15 -17.66
CA ILE A 99 -7.21 -2.41 -16.58
C ILE A 99 -7.88 -3.16 -15.43
N ASP A 100 -9.03 -2.66 -14.95
CA ASP A 100 -9.78 -3.31 -13.85
C ASP A 100 -10.15 -4.75 -14.19
N LYS A 101 -10.64 -5.00 -15.41
CA LYS A 101 -11.00 -6.34 -15.87
C LYS A 101 -9.78 -7.26 -15.86
N ARG A 102 -8.65 -6.80 -16.39
CA ARG A 102 -7.40 -7.58 -16.42
C ARG A 102 -6.91 -7.89 -15.02
N ILE A 103 -6.92 -6.92 -14.10
CA ILE A 103 -6.50 -7.15 -12.71
C ILE A 103 -7.44 -8.15 -12.01
N ARG A 104 -8.75 -8.05 -12.21
CA ARG A 104 -9.71 -9.04 -11.66
C ARG A 104 -9.43 -10.44 -12.17
N GLN A 105 -9.10 -10.58 -13.46
CA GLN A 105 -8.73 -11.86 -14.04
C GLN A 105 -7.44 -12.41 -13.39
N THR A 106 -6.38 -11.60 -13.27
CA THR A 106 -5.14 -12.01 -12.61
C THR A 106 -5.36 -12.44 -11.15
N VAL A 107 -6.22 -11.73 -10.41
CA VAL A 107 -6.56 -12.09 -9.03
C VAL A 107 -7.31 -13.41 -8.97
N ALA A 108 -8.28 -13.63 -9.87
CA ALA A 108 -9.02 -14.89 -9.94
C ALA A 108 -8.09 -16.08 -10.27
N GLU A 109 -7.25 -15.93 -11.29
CA GLU A 109 -6.26 -16.95 -11.67
C GLU A 109 -5.28 -17.26 -10.53
N SER A 110 -4.86 -16.24 -9.76
CA SER A 110 -3.99 -16.42 -8.59
C SER A 110 -4.69 -17.15 -7.44
N ALA A 111 -5.97 -16.86 -7.21
CA ALA A 111 -6.78 -17.53 -6.20
C ALA A 111 -7.00 -19.00 -6.59
N ASP A 112 -7.40 -19.27 -7.83
CA ASP A 112 -7.57 -20.63 -8.35
C ASP A 112 -6.27 -21.44 -8.26
N PHE A 113 -5.14 -20.84 -8.61
CA PHE A 113 -3.83 -21.47 -8.45
C PHE A 113 -3.54 -21.81 -6.99
N ALA A 114 -3.79 -20.89 -6.05
CA ALA A 114 -3.54 -21.11 -4.63
C ALA A 114 -4.47 -22.20 -4.04
N GLU A 115 -5.75 -22.21 -4.42
CA GLU A 115 -6.75 -23.18 -3.93
C GLU A 115 -6.56 -24.59 -4.52
N THR A 116 -6.03 -24.69 -5.74
CA THR A 116 -5.80 -25.98 -6.41
C THR A 116 -4.38 -26.52 -6.26
N SER A 117 -3.48 -25.72 -5.67
CA SER A 117 -2.14 -26.18 -5.32
C SER A 117 -2.23 -27.28 -4.26
N PRO A 118 -1.42 -28.34 -4.36
CA PRO A 118 -1.38 -29.37 -3.33
C PRO A 118 -0.87 -28.76 -2.01
N GLU A 119 -1.34 -29.31 -0.90
CA GLU A 119 -0.72 -29.06 0.40
C GLU A 119 0.77 -29.44 0.35
N PRO A 120 1.65 -28.71 1.05
CA PRO A 120 3.05 -29.07 1.13
C PRO A 120 3.22 -30.43 1.81
N GLU A 121 4.22 -31.19 1.36
CA GLU A 121 4.59 -32.44 2.00
C GLU A 121 5.04 -32.21 3.44
N MET A 122 4.74 -33.13 4.35
CA MET A 122 5.11 -32.99 5.78
C MET A 122 6.61 -32.77 6.01
N ALA A 123 7.46 -33.23 5.09
CA ALA A 123 8.91 -33.02 5.16
C ALA A 123 9.30 -31.54 5.03
N GLU A 124 8.49 -30.72 4.34
CA GLU A 124 8.71 -29.28 4.21
C GLU A 124 8.63 -28.54 5.55
N LEU A 125 8.03 -29.15 6.58
CA LEU A 125 8.02 -28.56 7.92
C LEU A 125 9.44 -28.40 8.52
N TYR A 126 10.41 -29.19 8.03
CA TYR A 126 11.78 -29.24 8.56
C TYR A 126 12.81 -28.55 7.66
N THR A 127 12.40 -28.03 6.51
CA THR A 127 13.25 -27.27 5.59
C THR A 127 13.36 -25.81 6.05
N ASP A 128 14.33 -25.06 5.52
CA ASP A 128 14.56 -23.62 5.78
C ASP A 128 14.82 -23.20 7.25
N VAL A 129 15.03 -24.14 8.17
CA VAL A 129 15.44 -23.86 9.57
C VAL A 129 16.95 -23.68 9.68
N LEU A 130 17.72 -24.50 8.96
CA LEU A 130 19.19 -24.49 8.91
C LEU A 130 19.64 -24.56 7.44
N VAL A 131 20.86 -24.10 7.16
CA VAL A 131 21.45 -24.13 5.79
C VAL A 131 21.73 -25.57 5.33
N GLU A 132 22.02 -26.47 6.27
CA GLU A 132 22.33 -27.87 6.00
C GLU A 132 21.33 -28.78 6.71
N THR A 133 21.00 -29.91 6.08
CA THR A 133 20.26 -31.00 6.70
C THR A 133 21.24 -31.85 7.51
N TYR A 134 21.07 -31.88 8.83
CA TYR A 134 21.85 -32.74 9.73
C TYR A 134 21.13 -34.03 10.07
#